data_AF-A0A5A8F7C9-F1
#
_entry.id   AF-A0A5A8F7C9-F1
#
_cell.length_a   1.000
_cell.length_b   1.000
_cell.length_c   1.000
_cell.angle_alpha   90.00
_cell.angle_beta   90.00
_cell.angle_gamma   90.00
#
_symmetry.space_group_name_H-M   'P 1'
#
loop_
_entity.id
_entity.type
_entity.pdbx_description
1 polymer ?
#
loop_
_entity_poly.entity_id
_entity_poly.type
_entity_poly.pdbx_seq_one_letter_code
_entity_poly.pdbx_strand_id
1 'polypeptide(L)'
;MKKFNKYVLKIYILNLISVLALILILYTFFQIIQHTKYISKYNTSLFDIIIFDLLKIPYSIYQVFPVAGATAVVITILRLIKNNELIAYLSLGGKIKELASLIVILNLFFTGILI
;
A
#
# COMPACT_ATOMS: atom_id res chain seq x y z
N MET A 1 6.66 6.52 -25.09
CA MET A 1 5.80 6.28 -23.91
C MET A 1 6.50 5.64 -22.71
N LYS A 2 7.55 4.82 -22.88
CA LYS A 2 8.27 4.16 -21.76
C LYS A 2 8.71 5.08 -20.61
N LYS A 3 9.12 6.33 -20.90
CA LYS A 3 9.49 7.33 -19.87
C LYS A 3 8.30 7.73 -18.99
N PHE A 4 7.12 7.94 -19.59
CA PHE A 4 5.90 8.26 -18.85
C PHE A 4 5.45 7.08 -17.97
N ASN A 5 5.52 5.85 -18.50
CA ASN A 5 5.19 4.65 -17.73
C ASN A 5 6.09 4.49 -16.50
N LYS A 6 7.41 4.73 -16.64
CA LYS A 6 8.35 4.73 -15.50
C LYS A 6 8.02 5.80 -14.47
N TYR A 7 7.59 6.97 -14.92
CA TYR A 7 7.17 8.07 -14.06
C TYR A 7 5.88 7.73 -13.28
N VAL A 8 4.86 7.20 -13.96
CA VAL A 8 3.62 6.74 -13.31
C VAL A 8 3.91 5.66 -12.28
N LEU A 9 4.80 4.71 -12.61
CA LEU A 9 5.23 3.65 -11.70
C LEU A 9 5.95 4.20 -10.46
N LYS A 10 6.81 5.22 -10.63
CA LYS A 10 7.45 5.91 -9.49
C LYS A 10 6.43 6.58 -8.58
N ILE A 11 5.43 7.27 -9.16
CA ILE A 11 4.36 7.89 -8.39
C ILE A 11 3.53 6.84 -7.66
N TYR A 12 3.17 5.77 -8.35
CA TYR A 12 2.39 4.68 -7.79
C TYR A 12 3.09 4.03 -6.59
N ILE A 13 4.37 3.67 -6.73
CA ILE A 13 5.15 3.07 -5.63
C ILE A 13 5.24 4.02 -4.43
N LEU A 14 5.45 5.31 -4.67
CA LEU A 14 5.54 6.29 -3.59
C LEU A 14 4.19 6.42 -2.85
N ASN A 15 3.09 6.49 -3.59
CA ASN A 15 1.75 6.50 -3.01
C ASN A 15 1.44 5.19 -2.27
N LEU A 16 1.85 4.04 -2.82
CA LEU A 16 1.66 2.72 -2.19
C LEU A 16 2.39 2.63 -0.85
N ILE A 17 3.65 3.06 -0.79
CA ILE A 17 4.42 3.10 0.46
C ILE A 17 3.75 4.05 1.47
N SER A 18 3.31 5.24 1.03
CA SER A 18 2.62 6.19 1.92
C SER A 18 1.32 5.63 2.48
N VAL A 19 0.50 4.98 1.64
CA VAL A 19 -0.77 4.36 2.07
C VAL A 19 -0.51 3.18 2.99
N LEU A 20 0.45 2.30 2.65
CA LEU A 20 0.84 1.17 3.50
C LEU A 20 1.30 1.64 4.87
N ALA A 21 2.18 2.64 4.92
CA ALA A 21 2.67 3.20 6.18
C ALA A 21 1.52 3.72 7.05
N LEU A 22 0.60 4.49 6.46
CA LEU A 22 -0.57 5.01 7.18
C LEU A 22 -1.45 3.89 7.72
N ILE A 23 -1.80 2.90 6.88
CA ILE A 23 -2.66 1.79 7.29
C ILE A 23 -1.97 0.93 8.36
N LEU A 24 -0.67 0.66 8.24
CA LEU A 24 0.09 -0.11 9.23
C LEU A 24 0.16 0.59 10.58
N ILE A 25 0.36 1.90 10.60
CA ILE A 25 0.36 2.67 11.86
C ILE A 25 -0.99 2.53 12.56
N LEU A 26 -2.09 2.72 11.82
CA LEU A 26 -3.44 2.57 12.38
C LEU A 26 -3.68 1.13 12.84
N TYR A 27 -3.33 0.14 12.01
CA TYR A 27 -3.53 -1.27 12.30
C TYR A 27 -2.76 -1.70 13.56
N THR A 28 -1.47 -1.38 13.64
CA THR A 28 -0.62 -1.70 14.81
C THR A 28 -1.14 -1.00 16.07
N PHE A 29 -1.58 0.26 15.97
CA PHE A 29 -2.16 0.97 17.10
C PHE A 29 -3.41 0.27 17.65
N PHE A 30 -4.32 -0.16 16.77
CA PHE A 30 -5.51 -0.91 17.19
C PHE A 30 -5.16 -2.29 17.78
N GLN A 31 -4.16 -2.98 17.23
CA GLN A 31 -3.68 -4.26 17.76
C GLN A 31 -3.12 -4.11 19.18
N ILE A 32 -2.28 -3.12 19.44
CA ILE A 32 -1.74 -2.85 20.78
C ILE A 32 -2.87 -2.61 21.78
N ILE A 33 -3.87 -1.79 21.43
CA ILE A 33 -5.04 -1.55 22.29
C ILE A 33 -5.78 -2.86 22.55
N GLN A 34 -5.99 -3.70 21.54
CA GLN A 34 -6.65 -4.99 21.71
C GLN A 34 -5.85 -5.93 22.63
N HIS A 35 -4.53 -5.97 22.45
CA HIS A 35 -3.63 -6.83 23.20
C HIS A 35 -3.43 -6.40 24.66
N THR A 36 -3.66 -5.12 25.00
CA THR A 36 -3.60 -4.66 26.39
C THR A 36 -4.60 -5.39 27.31
N LYS A 37 -5.70 -5.91 26.76
CA LYS A 37 -6.65 -6.76 27.51
C LYS A 37 -6.03 -8.07 27.99
N TYR A 38 -4.96 -8.54 27.34
CA TYR A 38 -4.27 -9.78 27.69
C TYR A 38 -3.24 -9.60 28.81
N ILE A 39 -2.80 -8.36 29.08
CA ILE A 39 -1.87 -8.03 30.17
C ILE A 39 -2.42 -8.53 31.51
N SER A 40 -3.67 -8.15 31.81
CA SER A 40 -4.31 -8.52 33.07
C SER A 40 -4.67 -10.02 33.15
N LYS A 41 -4.81 -10.71 32.01
CA LYS A 41 -5.27 -12.10 31.96
C LYS A 41 -4.11 -13.11 32.04
N TYR A 42 -2.97 -12.77 31.47
CA TYR A 42 -1.84 -13.71 31.32
C TYR A 42 -0.55 -13.23 32.00
N ASN A 43 -0.60 -12.15 32.80
CA ASN A 43 0.55 -11.56 33.49
C ASN A 43 1.71 -11.23 32.54
N THR A 44 1.40 -10.86 31.29
CA THR A 44 2.38 -10.51 30.27
C THR A 44 2.77 -9.04 30.39
N SER A 45 4.03 -8.71 30.12
CA SER A 45 4.50 -7.33 30.17
C SER A 45 4.08 -6.57 28.90
N LEU A 46 3.98 -5.23 29.00
CA LEU A 46 3.78 -4.36 27.83
C LEU A 46 4.88 -4.55 26.77
N PHE A 47 6.10 -4.84 27.21
CA PHE A 47 7.24 -5.03 26.32
C PHE A 47 7.10 -6.29 25.46
N ASP A 48 6.58 -7.37 26.04
CA ASP A 48 6.32 -8.63 25.31
C ASP A 48 5.28 -8.43 24.20
N ILE A 49 4.25 -7.62 24.47
CA ILE A 49 3.21 -7.28 23.49
C ILE A 49 3.81 -6.48 22.33
N ILE A 50 4.68 -5.50 22.62
CA ILE A 50 5.34 -4.71 21.57
C ILE A 50 6.23 -5.60 20.71
N ILE A 51 7.03 -6.50 21.30
CA ILE A 51 7.86 -7.44 20.53
C ILE A 51 6.98 -8.35 19.66
N PHE A 52 5.90 -8.88 20.22
CA PHE A 52 4.95 -9.71 19.50
C PHE A 52 4.32 -8.97 18.31
N ASP A 53 3.90 -7.73 18.50
CA ASP A 53 3.30 -6.91 17.44
C ASP A 53 4.33 -6.52 16.37
N LEU A 54 5.57 -6.25 16.75
CA LEU A 54 6.68 -6.02 15.82
C LEU A 54 6.95 -7.27 14.95
N LEU A 55 6.96 -8.46 15.56
CA LEU A 55 7.13 -9.73 14.83
C LEU A 55 5.97 -10.02 13.88
N LYS A 56 4.77 -9.50 14.17
CA LYS A 56 3.60 -9.62 13.30
C LYS A 56 3.58 -8.61 12.14
N ILE A 57 4.45 -7.60 12.11
CA ILE A 57 4.44 -6.58 11.04
C ILE A 57 4.45 -7.18 9.63
N PRO A 58 5.30 -8.16 9.27
CA PRO A 58 5.30 -8.75 7.92
C PRO A 58 3.95 -9.36 7.55
N TYR A 59 3.31 -10.04 8.51
CA TYR A 59 1.99 -10.61 8.35
C TYR A 59 0.91 -9.53 8.21
N SER A 60 1.00 -8.45 9.00
CA SER A 60 0.11 -7.30 8.89
C SER A 60 0.21 -6.62 7.53
N ILE A 61 1.43 -6.48 6.98
CA ILE A 61 1.67 -5.95 5.62
C ILE A 61 0.91 -6.79 4.60
N TYR A 62 1.01 -8.12 4.67
CA TYR A 62 0.31 -9.03 3.77
C TYR A 62 -1.21 -8.83 3.83
N GLN A 63 -1.78 -8.74 5.04
CA GLN A 63 -3.22 -8.55 5.21
C GLN A 63 -3.74 -7.24 4.63
N VAL A 64 -2.99 -6.14 4.82
CA VAL A 64 -3.43 -4.81 4.40
C VAL A 64 -3.07 -4.49 2.93
N PHE A 65 -2.18 -5.28 2.32
CA PHE A 65 -1.66 -5.02 0.98
C PHE A 65 -2.73 -4.84 -0.11
N PRO A 66 -3.78 -5.69 -0.22
CA PRO A 66 -4.78 -5.55 -1.28
C PRO A 66 -5.53 -4.22 -1.22
N VAL A 67 -5.89 -3.79 0.00
CA VAL A 67 -6.58 -2.52 0.24
C VAL A 67 -5.64 -1.36 -0.06
N ALA A 68 -4.41 -1.40 0.47
CA ALA A 68 -3.42 -0.36 0.24
C ALA A 68 -3.08 -0.19 -1.25
N GLY A 69 -2.94 -1.31 -1.97
CA GLY A 69 -2.72 -1.36 -3.41
C GLY A 69 -3.83 -0.67 -4.18
N ALA A 70 -5.08 -1.04 -3.92
CA ALA A 70 -6.26 -0.42 -4.56
C ALA A 70 -6.34 1.08 -4.29
N THR A 71 -6.16 1.51 -3.04
CA THR A 71 -6.17 2.92 -2.65
C THR A 71 -5.03 3.70 -3.34
N ALA A 72 -3.83 3.12 -3.42
CA ALA A 72 -2.70 3.73 -4.11
C ALA A 72 -2.95 3.92 -5.62
N VAL A 73 -3.65 2.98 -6.27
CA VAL A 73 -4.08 3.14 -7.67
C VAL A 73 -4.99 4.36 -7.81
N VAL A 74 -6.02 4.44 -6.97
CA VAL A 74 -7.00 5.55 -7.01
C VAL A 74 -6.28 6.89 -6.81
N ILE A 75 -5.43 7.00 -5.78
CA ILE A 75 -4.67 8.24 -5.51
C ILE A 75 -3.76 8.60 -6.69
N THR A 76 -3.09 7.61 -7.29
CA THR A 76 -2.21 7.83 -8.44
C THR A 76 -2.98 8.37 -9.63
N ILE A 77 -4.11 7.74 -9.98
CA ILE A 77 -4.95 8.18 -11.11
C ILE A 77 -5.53 9.57 -10.83
N LEU A 78 -6.04 9.83 -9.62
CA LEU A 78 -6.55 11.15 -9.23
C LEU A 78 -5.49 12.24 -9.36
N ARG A 79 -4.24 11.94 -8.96
CA ARG A 79 -3.11 12.87 -9.13
C ARG A 79 -2.83 13.17 -10.60
N LEU A 80 -2.83 12.15 -11.46
CA LEU A 80 -2.62 12.34 -12.91
C LEU A 80 -3.76 13.14 -13.55
N ILE A 81 -5.00 12.94 -13.11
CA ILE A 81 -6.17 13.70 -13.57
C ILE A 81 -6.06 15.16 -13.10
N LYS A 82 -5.78 15.39 -11.82
CA LYS A 82 -5.68 16.75 -11.24
C LYS A 82 -4.62 17.60 -11.93
N ASN A 83 -3.52 16.99 -12.37
CA ASN A 83 -2.44 17.68 -13.06
C ASN A 83 -2.63 17.72 -14.59
N ASN A 84 -3.75 17.25 -15.13
CA ASN A 84 -4.01 17.06 -16.57
C ASN A 84 -2.99 16.16 -17.30
N GLU A 85 -2.15 15.43 -16.57
CA GLU A 85 -1.12 14.54 -17.11
C GLU A 85 -1.75 13.33 -17.81
N LEU A 86 -2.86 12.80 -17.27
CA LEU A 86 -3.58 11.69 -17.90
C LEU A 86 -4.21 12.11 -19.23
N ILE A 87 -4.79 13.31 -19.29
CA ILE A 87 -5.43 13.85 -20.49
C ILE A 87 -4.37 14.14 -21.56
N ALA A 88 -3.23 14.73 -21.17
CA ALA A 88 -2.11 14.96 -22.07
C ALA A 88 -1.50 13.65 -22.60
N TYR A 89 -1.42 12.60 -21.78
CA TYR A 89 -0.97 11.28 -22.24
C TYR A 89 -1.92 10.68 -23.28
N LEU A 90 -3.24 10.81 -23.06
CA LEU A 90 -4.26 10.31 -23.98
C LEU A 90 -4.27 11.06 -25.32
N SER A 91 -4.13 12.39 -25.30
CA SER A 91 -4.10 13.21 -26.52
C SER A 91 -2.89 12.93 -27.41
N LEU A 92 -1.79 12.48 -26.81
CA LEU A 92 -0.59 12.03 -27.52
C LEU A 92 -0.69 10.57 -28.05
N GLY A 93 -1.90 9.98 -28.02
CA GLY A 93 -2.16 8.61 -28.48
C GLY A 93 -1.90 7.52 -27.43
N GLY A 94 -1.73 7.92 -26.16
CA GLY A 94 -1.51 6.99 -25.06
C GLY A 94 -2.74 6.15 -24.76
N LYS A 95 -2.53 4.88 -24.41
CA LYS A 95 -3.62 3.94 -24.11
C LYS A 95 -3.74 3.73 -22.61
N ILE A 96 -4.93 3.98 -22.04
CA ILE A 96 -5.20 3.69 -20.62
C ILE A 96 -4.91 2.23 -20.28
N LYS A 97 -5.16 1.30 -21.21
CA LYS A 97 -4.88 -0.13 -21.05
C LYS A 97 -3.40 -0.42 -20.73
N GLU A 98 -2.46 0.36 -21.27
CA GLU A 98 -1.03 0.20 -21.00
C GLU A 98 -0.66 0.62 -19.57
N LEU A 99 -1.31 1.66 -19.04
CA LEU A 99 -1.12 2.08 -17.64
C LEU A 99 -1.78 1.08 -16.69
N ALA A 100 -2.99 0.61 -17.02
CA ALA A 100 -3.71 -0.36 -16.22
C ALA A 100 -2.97 -1.70 -16.12
N SER A 101 -2.50 -2.25 -17.25
CA SER A 101 -1.77 -3.52 -17.25
C SER A 101 -0.49 -3.43 -16.42
N LEU A 102 0.22 -2.31 -16.51
CA LEU A 102 1.46 -2.07 -15.78
C LEU A 102 1.25 -2.02 -14.26
N ILE A 103 0.17 -1.38 -13.81
CA ILE A 103 -0.22 -1.34 -12.40
C ILE A 103 -0.68 -2.72 -11.91
N VAL A 104 -1.47 -3.44 -12.70
CA VAL A 104 -1.97 -4.78 -12.34
C VAL A 104 -0.84 -5.79 -12.21
N ILE A 105 0.09 -5.83 -13.19
CA ILE A 105 1.26 -6.71 -13.14
C ILE A 105 2.09 -6.44 -11.89
N LEU A 106 2.26 -5.17 -11.53
CA LEU A 106 3.04 -4.80 -10.37
C LEU A 106 2.35 -5.19 -9.07
N ASN A 107 1.03 -4.99 -8.94
CA ASN A 107 0.28 -5.48 -7.78
C ASN A 107 0.39 -7.01 -7.64
N LEU A 108 0.21 -7.75 -8.74
CA LEU A 108 0.35 -9.20 -8.76
C LEU A 108 1.75 -9.65 -8.35
N PHE A 109 2.79 -8.94 -8.80
CA PHE A 109 4.17 -9.22 -8.42
C PHE A 109 4.41 -9.02 -6.93
N PHE A 110 3.92 -7.92 -6.36
CA PHE A 110 4.03 -7.68 -4.91
C PHE A 110 3.20 -8.68 -4.10
N THR A 111 1.99 -9.03 -4.54
CA THR A 111 1.19 -10.07 -3.89
C THR A 111 1.91 -11.42 -3.93
N GLY A 112 2.52 -11.79 -5.06
CA GLY A 112 3.28 -13.04 -5.20
C GLY A 112 4.58 -13.08 -4.38
N ILE A 113 5.20 -11.93 -4.08
CA ILE A 113 6.37 -11.85 -3.18
C ILE A 113 5.97 -11.98 -1.70
N LEU A 114 4.76 -11.52 -1.36
CA LEU A 114 4.29 -11.47 0.02
C LEU A 114 3.59 -12.76 0.46
N ILE A 115 3.39 -13.74 -0.44
CA ILE A 115 2.88 -15.10 -0.19
C ILE A 115 4.06 -16.04 0.06
#